data_AF-A0A612C4S0-F1
#
_entry.id   AF-A0A612C4S0-F1
#
_cell.length_a   1.000
_cell.length_b   1.000
_cell.length_c   1.000
_cell.angle_alpha   90.00
_cell.angle_beta   90.00
_cell.angle_gamma   90.00
#
_symmetry.space_group_name_H-M   'P 1'
#
loop_
_entity.id
_entity.type
_entity.pdbx_description
1 polymer ?
#
loop_
_entity_poly.entity_id
_entity_poly.type
_entity_poly.pdbx_seq_one_letter_code
_entity_poly.pdbx_strand_id
1 'polypeptide(L)'
;MTTITKERIELFVKSPLENGLTRGEQMELARIALASLEAKPVAWECGENIILFNPDTVEAYAKRVEISPKPLYAAPPAPVVPDGYALVPVEPTDEMIAAAMNCEDVLFNSDESFCVQFGNIYEAMLAAAPQHEVK
;
A
#
# COMPACT_ATOMS: atom_id res chain seq x y z
N MET A 1 10.27 30.34 8.22
CA MET A 1 9.76 29.17 7.48
C MET A 1 8.42 29.53 6.91
N THR A 2 8.23 29.37 5.60
CA THR A 2 6.90 29.39 4.97
C THR A 2 6.44 27.95 4.85
N THR A 3 5.40 27.57 5.58
CA THR A 3 4.81 26.23 5.50
C THR A 3 3.94 26.14 4.26
N ILE A 4 4.10 25.08 3.46
CA ILE A 4 3.21 24.81 2.32
C ILE A 4 1.78 24.58 2.83
N THR A 5 0.79 25.26 2.26
CA THR A 5 -0.60 25.13 2.72
C THR A 5 -1.36 24.05 1.94
N LYS A 6 -2.47 23.58 2.51
CA LYS A 6 -3.35 22.62 1.86
C LYS A 6 -3.88 23.16 0.53
N GLU A 7 -4.34 24.41 0.51
CA GLU A 7 -4.89 25.07 -0.68
C GLU A 7 -3.85 25.17 -1.80
N ARG A 8 -2.58 25.38 -1.43
CA ARG A 8 -1.47 25.43 -2.38
C ARG A 8 -1.20 24.07 -3.03
N ILE A 9 -1.27 22.99 -2.24
CA ILE A 9 -1.14 21.60 -2.74
C ILE A 9 -2.33 21.25 -3.64
N GLU A 10 -3.56 21.58 -3.22
CA GLU A 10 -4.76 21.35 -4.04
C GLU A 10 -4.69 22.06 -5.38
N LEU A 11 -4.18 23.29 -5.42
CA LEU A 11 -4.01 24.05 -6.65
C LEU A 11 -2.97 23.40 -7.59
N PHE A 12 -1.87 22.89 -7.03
CA PHE A 12 -0.87 22.13 -7.79
C PHE A 12 -1.47 20.84 -8.37
N VAL A 13 -2.22 20.06 -7.57
CA VAL A 13 -2.83 18.81 -8.02
C VAL A 13 -3.82 19.04 -9.17
N LYS A 14 -4.64 20.10 -9.09
CA LYS A 14 -5.65 20.40 -10.13
C LYS A 14 -5.05 20.78 -11.49
N SER A 15 -3.95 21.53 -11.51
CA SER A 15 -3.27 21.95 -12.75
C SER A 15 -1.75 22.03 -12.55
N PRO A 16 -1.03 20.89 -12.57
CA PRO A 16 0.39 20.84 -12.17
C PRO A 16 1.33 21.60 -13.11
N LEU A 17 0.98 21.69 -14.39
CA LEU A 17 1.77 22.42 -15.39
C LEU A 17 1.70 23.95 -15.19
N GLU A 18 0.56 24.46 -14.72
CA GLU A 18 0.33 25.89 -14.51
C GLU A 18 0.69 26.32 -13.08
N ASN A 19 0.57 25.41 -12.11
CA ASN A 19 0.71 25.71 -10.68
C ASN A 19 1.91 24.99 -10.05
N GLY A 20 3.01 24.83 -10.80
CA GLY A 20 4.23 24.14 -10.36
C GLY A 20 4.74 24.61 -9.00
N LEU A 21 5.26 23.69 -8.20
CA LEU A 21 5.81 23.98 -6.87
C LEU A 21 7.21 24.60 -6.98
N THR A 22 7.47 25.63 -6.18
CA THR A 22 8.81 26.17 -5.98
C THR A 22 9.73 25.14 -5.30
N ARG A 23 11.05 25.30 -5.42
CA ARG A 23 12.02 24.43 -4.72
C ARG A 23 11.78 24.38 -3.20
N GLY A 24 11.37 25.50 -2.60
CA GLY A 24 11.06 25.57 -1.17
C GLY A 24 9.85 24.70 -0.82
N GLU A 25 8.78 24.80 -1.60
CA GLU A 25 7.56 24.00 -1.44
C GLU A 25 7.81 22.51 -1.64
N GLN A 26 8.61 22.13 -2.65
CA GLN A 26 8.99 20.74 -2.90
C GLN A 26 9.77 20.14 -1.72
N MET A 27 10.74 20.88 -1.16
CA MET A 27 11.48 20.42 0.01
C MET A 27 10.57 20.23 1.23
N GLU A 28 9.60 21.13 1.43
CA GLU A 28 8.69 21.01 2.55
C GLU A 28 7.73 19.83 2.39
N LEU A 29 7.19 19.64 1.18
CA LEU A 29 6.36 18.48 0.85
C LEU A 29 7.13 17.16 1.04
N ALA A 30 8.40 17.10 0.62
CA ALA A 30 9.24 15.92 0.81
C ALA A 30 9.48 15.61 2.30
N ARG A 31 9.66 16.62 3.15
CA ARG A 31 9.78 16.43 4.61
C ARG A 31 8.49 15.91 5.23
N ILE A 32 7.34 16.47 4.83
CA ILE A 32 6.03 16.01 5.30
C ILE A 32 5.78 14.56 4.88
N ALA A 33 6.08 14.22 3.62
CA ALA A 33 5.97 12.86 3.11
C ALA A 33 6.87 11.90 3.90
N LEU A 34 8.14 12.25 4.11
CA LEU A 34 9.06 11.44 4.91
C LEU A 34 8.56 11.25 6.35
N ALA A 35 8.09 12.31 7.00
CA ALA A 35 7.54 12.23 8.36
C ALA A 35 6.29 11.34 8.43
N SER A 36 5.45 11.35 7.38
CA SER A 36 4.30 10.45 7.26
C SER A 36 4.76 8.99 7.13
N LEU A 37 5.77 8.72 6.30
CA LEU A 37 6.32 7.37 6.12
C LEU A 37 7.00 6.82 7.38
N GLU A 38 7.62 7.69 8.18
CA GLU A 38 8.33 7.33 9.41
C GLU A 38 7.44 7.44 10.67
N ALA A 39 6.12 7.66 10.51
CA ALA A 39 5.21 7.84 11.63
C ALA A 39 5.22 6.63 12.57
N LYS A 40 5.45 6.89 13.86
CA LYS A 40 5.46 5.87 14.92
C LYS A 40 4.11 5.80 15.62
N PRO A 41 3.72 4.65 16.19
CA PRO A 41 2.52 4.56 17.00
C PRO A 41 2.62 5.48 18.22
N VAL A 42 1.50 6.08 18.60
CA VAL A 42 1.37 6.90 19.82
C VAL A 42 0.80 6.09 20.99
N ALA A 43 0.14 4.98 20.69
CA ALA A 43 -0.40 4.04 21.67
C ALA A 43 -0.56 2.65 21.05
N TRP A 44 -0.90 1.67 21.88
CA TRP A 44 -1.17 0.29 21.47
C TRP A 44 -2.38 -0.26 22.19
N GLU A 45 -3.28 -0.87 21.45
CA GLU A 45 -4.38 -1.67 21.97
C GLU A 45 -3.88 -3.08 22.27
N CYS A 46 -4.07 -3.52 23.52
CA CYS A 46 -3.47 -4.72 24.09
C CYS A 46 -4.55 -5.64 24.70
N GLY A 47 -5.34 -6.30 23.85
CA GLY A 47 -6.49 -7.11 24.28
C GLY A 47 -7.75 -6.26 24.48
N GLU A 48 -8.76 -6.79 25.18
CA GLU A 48 -10.02 -6.07 25.38
C GLU A 48 -9.85 -4.86 26.30
N ASN A 49 -10.08 -3.66 25.76
CA ASN A 49 -10.16 -2.38 26.49
C ASN A 49 -8.88 -1.93 27.21
N ILE A 50 -7.70 -2.41 26.81
CA ILE A 50 -6.42 -1.97 27.41
C ILE A 50 -5.63 -1.17 26.38
N ILE A 51 -5.33 0.09 26.73
CA ILE A 51 -4.51 0.98 25.93
C ILE A 51 -3.22 1.31 26.70
N LEU A 52 -2.08 1.06 26.07
CA LEU A 52 -0.77 1.36 26.59
C LEU A 52 -0.06 2.38 25.70
N PHE A 53 0.70 3.29 26.32
CA PHE A 53 1.37 4.39 25.62
C PHE A 53 2.90 4.25 25.58
N ASN A 54 3.46 3.38 26.43
CA ASN A 54 4.90 3.15 26.49
C ASN A 54 5.24 1.84 25.76
N PRO A 55 6.06 1.86 24.70
CA PRO A 55 6.43 0.66 23.94
C PRO A 55 7.07 -0.43 24.81
N ASP A 56 7.88 -0.07 25.81
CA ASP A 56 8.50 -1.05 26.71
C ASP A 56 7.45 -1.81 27.54
N THR A 57 6.40 -1.09 27.97
CA THR A 57 5.28 -1.70 28.70
C THR A 57 4.41 -2.56 27.80
N VAL A 58 4.27 -2.18 26.53
CA VAL A 58 3.55 -2.94 25.51
C VAL A 58 4.23 -4.28 25.27
N GLU A 59 5.54 -4.29 25.06
CA GLU A 59 6.29 -5.52 24.81
C GLU A 59 6.24 -6.46 26.02
N ALA A 60 6.45 -5.91 27.23
CA ALA A 60 6.39 -6.69 28.46
C ALA A 60 4.99 -7.29 28.71
N TYR A 61 3.93 -6.52 28.44
CA TYR A 61 2.55 -7.00 28.58
C TYR A 61 2.23 -8.05 27.51
N ALA A 62 2.47 -7.75 26.24
CA ALA A 62 2.24 -8.64 25.10
C ALA A 62 2.87 -10.02 25.30
N LYS A 63 4.12 -10.06 25.78
CA LYS A 63 4.83 -11.30 26.07
C LYS A 63 4.23 -12.10 27.23
N ARG A 64 3.67 -11.42 28.24
CA ARG A 64 3.09 -12.08 29.42
C ARG A 64 1.73 -12.71 29.14
N VAL A 65 0.92 -12.05 28.31
CA VAL A 65 -0.45 -12.50 27.99
C VAL A 65 -0.56 -13.13 26.61
N GLU A 66 0.56 -13.28 25.90
CA GLU A 66 0.64 -13.88 24.55
C GLU A 66 -0.32 -13.23 23.55
N ILE A 67 -0.38 -11.90 23.56
CA ILE A 67 -1.20 -11.13 22.62
C ILE A 67 -0.34 -10.38 21.61
N SER A 68 -0.91 -10.08 20.45
CA SER A 68 -0.32 -9.18 19.47
C SER A 68 -0.89 -7.76 19.66
N PRO A 69 -0.09 -6.79 20.12
CA PRO A 69 -0.54 -5.41 20.26
C PRO A 69 -0.89 -4.80 18.91
N LYS A 70 -2.01 -4.08 18.84
CA LYS A 70 -2.37 -3.31 17.65
C LYS A 70 -1.89 -1.87 17.82
N PRO A 71 -0.98 -1.38 16.96
CA PRO A 71 -0.51 0.00 17.05
C PRO A 71 -1.62 0.99 16.68
N LEU A 72 -1.68 2.10 17.43
CA LEU A 72 -2.57 3.22 17.21
C LEU A 72 -1.73 4.44 16.87
N TYR A 73 -2.04 5.07 15.74
CA TYR A 73 -1.31 6.22 15.22
C TYR A 73 -2.17 7.48 15.31
N ALA A 74 -1.53 8.63 15.52
CA ALA A 74 -2.22 9.91 15.38
C ALA A 74 -2.66 10.16 13.92
N ALA A 75 -1.80 9.78 12.98
CA ALA A 75 -2.10 9.64 11.56
C ALA A 75 -1.41 8.36 11.07
N PRO A 76 -2.13 7.43 10.42
CA PRO A 76 -1.51 6.24 9.86
C PRO A 76 -0.39 6.61 8.88
N PRO A 77 0.72 5.86 8.85
CA PRO A 77 1.74 6.05 7.83
C PRO A 77 1.13 5.93 6.43
N ALA A 78 1.60 6.74 5.49
CA ALA A 78 1.15 6.63 4.11
C ALA A 78 1.43 5.21 3.57
N PRO A 79 0.44 4.55 2.91
CA PRO A 79 0.66 3.23 2.35
C PRO A 79 1.73 3.30 1.25
N VAL A 80 2.75 2.46 1.36
CA VAL A 80 3.77 2.28 0.32
C VAL A 80 3.59 0.89 -0.27
N VAL A 81 3.45 0.83 -1.59
CA VAL A 81 3.55 -0.44 -2.31
C VAL A 81 5.03 -0.81 -2.36
N PRO A 82 5.45 -1.94 -1.76
CA PRO A 82 6.85 -2.34 -1.81
C PRO A 82 7.31 -2.61 -3.25
N ASP A 83 8.60 -2.46 -3.50
CA ASP A 83 9.19 -2.80 -4.80
C ASP A 83 8.89 -4.26 -5.16
N GLY A 84 8.44 -4.49 -6.40
CA GLY A 84 8.04 -5.82 -6.88
C GLY A 84 6.63 -6.26 -6.52
N TYR A 85 5.85 -5.41 -5.84
CA TYR A 85 4.43 -5.64 -5.56
C TYR A 85 3.54 -4.77 -6.47
N ALA A 86 2.35 -5.28 -6.79
CA ALA A 86 1.31 -4.53 -7.51
C ALA A 86 0.06 -4.40 -6.64
N LEU A 87 -0.59 -3.23 -6.69
CA LEU A 87 -1.92 -3.07 -6.11
C LEU A 87 -2.96 -3.69 -7.05
N VAL A 88 -3.60 -4.75 -6.57
CA VAL A 88 -4.69 -5.43 -7.28
C VAL A 88 -5.92 -5.53 -6.36
N PRO A 89 -7.13 -5.61 -6.93
CA PRO A 89 -8.33 -5.90 -6.15
C PRO A 89 -8.17 -7.16 -5.29
N VAL A 90 -8.76 -7.14 -4.09
CA VAL A 90 -8.76 -8.31 -3.18
C VAL A 90 -9.48 -9.48 -3.82
N GLU A 91 -10.61 -9.20 -4.48
CA GLU A 91 -11.35 -10.16 -5.30
C GLU A 91 -11.08 -9.85 -6.78
N PRO A 92 -10.65 -10.82 -7.60
CA PRO A 92 -10.40 -10.61 -9.03
C PRO A 92 -11.64 -10.07 -9.74
N THR A 93 -11.45 -9.13 -10.67
CA THR A 93 -12.55 -8.63 -11.50
C THR A 93 -12.92 -9.63 -12.59
N ASP A 94 -14.08 -9.46 -13.21
CA ASP A 94 -14.53 -10.30 -14.34
C ASP A 94 -13.51 -10.27 -15.49
N GLU A 95 -12.86 -9.14 -15.74
CA GLU A 95 -11.81 -8.99 -16.75
C GLU A 95 -10.54 -9.76 -16.37
N MET A 96 -10.14 -9.74 -15.10
CA MET A 96 -9.00 -10.54 -14.63
C MET A 96 -9.29 -12.04 -14.75
N ILE A 97 -10.51 -12.47 -14.41
CA ILE A 97 -10.95 -13.87 -14.54
C ILE A 97 -11.00 -14.28 -16.01
N ALA A 98 -11.54 -13.43 -16.89
CA ALA A 98 -11.56 -13.68 -18.33
C ALA A 98 -10.15 -13.76 -18.90
N ALA A 99 -9.21 -12.90 -18.46
CA ALA A 99 -7.82 -12.95 -18.88
C ALA A 99 -7.14 -14.27 -18.47
N ALA A 100 -7.39 -14.73 -17.24
CA ALA A 100 -6.93 -16.04 -16.76
C ALA A 100 -7.46 -17.18 -17.64
N MET A 101 -8.74 -17.18 -17.97
CA MET A 101 -9.38 -18.24 -18.75
C MET A 101 -8.94 -18.29 -20.22
N ASN A 102 -8.50 -17.16 -20.78
CA ASN A 102 -8.14 -17.03 -22.20
C ASN A 102 -6.63 -17.01 -22.44
N CYS A 103 -5.79 -17.13 -21.41
CA CYS A 103 -4.35 -17.16 -21.58
C CYS A 103 -3.87 -18.54 -22.04
N GLU A 104 -2.73 -18.58 -22.74
CA GLU A 104 -2.06 -19.85 -23.07
C GLU A 104 -1.34 -20.36 -21.82
N ASP A 105 -2.06 -21.14 -21.02
CA ASP A 105 -1.58 -21.68 -19.75
C ASP A 105 -1.33 -23.18 -19.79
N VAL A 106 -1.81 -23.93 -20.78
CA VAL A 106 -1.62 -25.38 -20.83
C VAL A 106 -0.56 -25.76 -21.87
N LEU A 107 0.52 -26.38 -21.40
CA LEU A 107 1.51 -27.04 -22.26
C LEU A 107 1.24 -28.54 -22.33
N PHE A 108 1.20 -29.08 -23.53
CA PHE A 108 1.11 -30.52 -23.78
C PHE A 108 2.49 -31.09 -24.06
N ASN A 109 2.87 -32.10 -23.28
CA ASN A 109 4.13 -32.79 -23.42
C ASN A 109 4.01 -33.94 -24.43
N SER A 110 5.15 -34.42 -24.92
CA SER A 110 5.22 -35.54 -25.88
C SER A 110 4.76 -36.88 -25.30
N ASP A 111 4.63 -36.99 -23.98
CA ASP A 111 4.18 -38.18 -23.25
C ASP A 111 2.68 -38.14 -22.89
N GLU A 112 1.90 -37.31 -23.59
CA GLU A 112 0.46 -37.10 -23.39
C GLU A 112 0.08 -36.49 -22.03
N SER A 113 1.06 -36.07 -21.22
CA SER A 113 0.82 -35.27 -20.02
C SER A 113 0.63 -33.79 -20.34
N PHE A 114 -0.01 -33.05 -19.44
CA PHE A 114 -0.12 -31.60 -19.55
C PHE A 114 0.38 -30.90 -18.28
N CYS A 115 0.86 -29.67 -18.46
CA CYS A 115 1.30 -28.80 -17.38
C CYS A 115 0.57 -27.46 -17.48
N VAL A 116 0.03 -27.01 -16.34
CA VAL A 116 -0.58 -25.68 -16.22
C VAL A 116 0.50 -24.69 -15.79
N GLN A 117 0.68 -23.64 -16.58
CA GLN A 117 1.59 -22.53 -16.38
C GLN A 117 0.91 -21.46 -15.54
N PHE A 118 0.79 -21.72 -14.23
CA PHE A 118 0.19 -20.76 -13.29
C PHE A 118 0.84 -19.36 -13.33
N GLY A 119 2.11 -19.28 -13.73
CA GLY A 119 2.79 -18.00 -13.97
C GLY A 119 2.12 -17.17 -15.05
N ASN A 120 1.84 -17.75 -16.23
CA ASN A 120 1.17 -17.07 -17.34
C ASN A 120 -0.23 -16.60 -16.95
N ILE A 121 -0.97 -17.44 -16.20
CA ILE A 121 -2.30 -17.09 -15.69
C ILE A 121 -2.21 -15.86 -14.79
N TYR A 122 -1.27 -15.87 -13.83
CA TYR A 122 -1.10 -14.76 -12.90
C TYR A 122 -0.65 -13.48 -13.59
N GLU A 123 0.28 -13.58 -14.55
CA GLU A 123 0.71 -12.44 -15.38
C GLU A 123 -0.45 -11.85 -16.19
N ALA A 124 -1.31 -12.69 -16.78
CA ALA A 124 -2.49 -12.24 -17.50
C ALA A 124 -3.50 -11.53 -16.57
N MET A 125 -3.72 -12.07 -15.37
CA MET A 125 -4.56 -11.43 -14.36
C MET A 125 -4.00 -10.07 -13.92
N LEU A 126 -2.69 -9.98 -13.67
CA LEU A 126 -2.05 -8.72 -13.31
C LEU A 126 -2.13 -7.67 -14.43
N ALA A 127 -1.97 -8.09 -15.69
CA ALA A 127 -2.09 -7.20 -16.84
C ALA A 127 -3.52 -6.66 -17.03
N ALA A 128 -4.52 -7.45 -16.67
CA ALA A 128 -5.94 -7.06 -16.71
C ALA A 128 -6.42 -6.36 -15.43
N ALA A 129 -5.59 -6.26 -14.40
CA ALA A 129 -5.97 -5.61 -13.14
C ALA A 129 -6.24 -4.12 -13.39
N PRO A 130 -7.29 -3.55 -12.76
CA PRO A 130 -7.61 -2.15 -12.91
C PRO A 130 -6.45 -1.29 -12.38
N GLN A 131 -5.86 -0.47 -13.24
CA GLN A 131 -4.85 0.48 -12.81
C GLN A 131 -5.52 1.58 -11.99
N HIS A 132 -5.01 1.85 -10.80
CA HIS A 132 -5.47 2.96 -9.99
C HIS A 132 -5.09 4.26 -10.73
N GLU A 133 -5.98 4.80 -11.56
CA GLU A 133 -5.80 6.13 -12.12
C GLU A 133 -5.79 7.12 -10.96
N VAL A 134 -4.60 7.64 -10.66
CA VAL A 134 -4.45 8.82 -9.82
C VAL A 134 -5.08 9.97 -10.60
N LYS A 135 -6.37 10.22 -10.34
CA LYS A 135 -7.08 11.41 -10.84
C LYS A 135 -6.62 12.66 -10.14
#